data_AF-A0A966U660-F1
#
_entry.id   AF-A0A966U660-F1
#
_cell.length_a   1.000
_cell.length_b   1.000
_cell.length_c   1.000
_cell.angle_alpha   90.00
_cell.angle_beta   90.00
_cell.angle_gamma   90.00
#
_symmetry.space_group_name_H-M   'P 1'
#
loop_
_entity.id
_entity.type
_entity.pdbx_description
1 polymer ?
#
loop_
_entity_poly.entity_id
_entity_poly.type
_entity_poly.pdbx_seq_one_letter_code
_entity_poly.pdbx_strand_id
1 'polypeptide(L)'
;MVECDYLMKRLLACVVLSLGLASCGETSSSTATCAFGPEFESSIVATGTAFEDFSKTTPRQLQSTMSVLLLSLSRMREVAPDSISASLERAERAYSEVSIALQAISWDTSIADSDPLVAQSLQVLARSETIEAMTDLREFFASSCKTELKALPTREVAGATTLPTPIGNIDPNSFTESSSDFDTEESALRAYGYYVADQVGEKISDDQALCVGTALLVAAESTTPVNDAQYDAFVIDAIASCVD
;
A
#
# COMPACT_ATOMS: atom_id res chain seq x y z
N MET A 1 39.42 -41.44 32.13
CA MET A 1 38.00 -41.75 31.82
C MET A 1 37.02 -40.65 32.24
N VAL A 2 37.36 -39.76 33.20
CA VAL A 2 36.46 -38.70 33.70
C VAL A 2 36.42 -37.43 32.82
N GLU A 3 37.44 -37.18 32.00
CA GLU A 3 37.52 -35.96 31.17
C GLU A 3 36.70 -36.00 29.87
N CYS A 4 36.43 -37.19 29.29
CA CYS A 4 35.60 -37.30 28.08
C CYS A 4 34.11 -37.02 28.33
N ASP A 5 33.59 -37.35 29.52
CA ASP A 5 32.19 -37.14 29.88
C ASP A 5 31.83 -35.65 30.02
N TYR A 6 32.81 -34.83 30.42
CA TYR A 6 32.60 -33.39 30.63
C TYR A 6 32.58 -32.61 29.31
N LEU A 7 33.40 -33.02 28.34
CA LEU A 7 33.41 -32.47 26.98
C LEU A 7 32.13 -32.85 26.21
N MET A 8 31.64 -34.07 26.37
CA MET A 8 30.43 -34.54 25.70
C MET A 8 29.16 -33.83 26.23
N LYS A 9 29.08 -33.58 27.54
CA LYS A 9 27.97 -32.80 28.15
C LYS A 9 27.99 -31.32 27.76
N ARG A 10 29.16 -30.70 27.58
CA ARG A 10 29.28 -29.31 27.12
C ARG A 10 28.92 -29.13 25.65
N LEU A 11 29.28 -30.08 24.79
CA LEU A 11 28.88 -30.10 23.38
C LEU A 11 27.36 -30.29 23.21
N LEU A 12 26.74 -31.17 23.99
CA LEU A 12 25.29 -31.36 23.97
C LEU A 12 24.52 -30.11 24.45
N ALA A 13 25.03 -29.41 25.45
CA ALA A 13 24.43 -28.17 25.95
C ALA A 13 24.48 -27.02 24.92
N CYS A 14 25.58 -26.90 24.15
CA CYS A 14 25.68 -25.90 23.08
C CYS A 14 24.75 -26.19 21.90
N VAL A 15 24.60 -27.46 21.50
CA VAL A 15 23.70 -27.84 20.40
C VAL A 15 22.23 -27.59 20.76
N VAL A 16 21.82 -27.89 21.98
CA VAL A 16 20.45 -27.63 22.47
C VAL A 16 20.18 -26.12 22.62
N LEU A 17 21.18 -25.31 22.99
CA LEU A 17 21.03 -23.84 23.05
C LEU A 17 20.92 -23.20 21.66
N SER A 18 21.64 -23.73 20.65
CA SER A 18 21.55 -23.23 19.28
C SER A 18 20.25 -23.62 18.57
N LEU A 19 19.63 -24.76 18.93
CA LEU A 19 18.32 -25.14 18.38
C LEU A 19 17.15 -24.35 18.99
N GLY A 20 17.32 -23.77 20.19
CA GLY A 20 16.30 -22.93 20.82
C GLY A 20 16.17 -21.52 20.23
N LEU A 21 17.24 -20.98 19.63
CA LEU A 21 17.27 -19.60 19.12
C LEU A 21 16.64 -19.45 17.72
N ALA A 22 16.55 -20.52 16.94
CA ALA A 22 15.89 -20.48 15.63
C ALA A 22 14.35 -20.44 15.74
N SER A 23 13.78 -21.01 16.80
CA SER A 23 12.32 -21.13 16.97
C SER A 23 11.64 -19.86 17.49
N CYS A 24 12.37 -18.93 18.12
CA CYS A 24 11.78 -17.70 18.64
C CYS A 24 11.52 -16.64 17.55
N GLY A 25 12.29 -16.65 16.45
CA GLY A 25 12.13 -15.71 15.33
C GLY A 25 10.83 -15.93 14.57
N GLU A 26 10.55 -17.19 14.17
CA GLU A 26 9.33 -17.53 13.43
C GLU A 26 8.06 -17.29 14.26
N THR A 27 8.11 -17.53 15.57
CA THR A 27 6.98 -17.29 16.47
C THR A 27 6.68 -15.80 16.62
N SER A 28 7.73 -14.96 16.72
CA SER A 28 7.60 -13.50 16.78
C SER A 28 7.09 -12.91 15.46
N SER A 29 7.64 -13.37 14.34
CA SER A 29 7.27 -12.96 12.99
C SER A 29 5.83 -13.35 12.65
N SER A 30 5.42 -14.57 12.99
CA SER A 30 4.03 -15.00 12.82
C SER A 30 3.07 -14.15 13.64
N THR A 31 3.40 -13.87 14.91
CA THR A 31 2.58 -13.02 15.78
C THR A 31 2.42 -11.61 15.22
N ALA A 32 3.51 -11.00 14.72
CA ALA A 32 3.48 -9.67 14.10
C ALA A 32 2.63 -9.66 12.83
N THR A 33 2.75 -10.68 11.98
CA THR A 33 1.93 -10.85 10.77
C THR A 33 0.45 -10.99 11.13
N CYS A 34 0.13 -11.79 12.14
CA CYS A 34 -1.25 -11.99 12.59
C CYS A 34 -1.94 -10.70 13.06
N ALA A 35 -1.18 -9.72 13.58
CA ALA A 35 -1.72 -8.44 14.02
C ALA A 35 -2.33 -7.62 12.86
N PHE A 36 -1.87 -7.85 11.62
CA PHE A 36 -2.39 -7.18 10.42
C PHE A 36 -3.65 -7.84 9.84
N GLY A 37 -3.98 -9.07 10.25
CA GLY A 37 -5.07 -9.86 9.69
C GLY A 37 -6.42 -9.13 9.57
N PRO A 38 -6.90 -8.42 10.62
CA PRO A 38 -8.17 -7.70 10.55
C PRO A 38 -8.19 -6.55 9.53
N GLU A 39 -7.11 -5.76 9.46
CA GLU A 39 -7.00 -4.65 8.50
C GLU A 39 -6.85 -5.19 7.07
N PHE A 40 -6.05 -6.24 6.90
CA PHE A 40 -5.90 -6.93 5.63
C PHE A 40 -7.23 -7.49 5.12
N GLU A 41 -7.96 -8.25 5.94
CA GLU A 41 -9.27 -8.81 5.58
C GLU A 41 -10.28 -7.72 5.22
N SER A 42 -10.35 -6.65 6.02
CA SER A 42 -11.28 -5.55 5.75
C SER A 42 -10.95 -4.85 4.43
N SER A 43 -9.67 -4.59 4.16
CA SER A 43 -9.23 -3.87 2.96
C SER A 43 -9.38 -4.70 1.70
N ILE A 44 -9.05 -6.00 1.75
CA ILE A 44 -9.21 -6.90 0.60
C ILE A 44 -10.68 -7.16 0.26
N VAL A 45 -11.57 -7.29 1.25
CA VAL A 45 -13.02 -7.42 1.02
C VAL A 45 -13.57 -6.14 0.40
N ALA A 46 -13.23 -4.97 0.96
CA ALA A 46 -13.68 -3.68 0.43
C ALA A 46 -13.22 -3.46 -1.02
N THR A 47 -11.96 -3.82 -1.31
CA THR A 47 -11.38 -3.76 -2.65
C THR A 47 -12.08 -4.72 -3.61
N GLY A 48 -12.33 -5.96 -3.19
CA GLY A 48 -13.07 -6.95 -3.98
C GLY A 48 -14.48 -6.46 -4.34
N THR A 49 -15.23 -5.95 -3.37
CA THR A 49 -16.56 -5.36 -3.61
C THR A 49 -16.50 -4.18 -4.58
N ALA A 50 -15.45 -3.36 -4.52
CA ALA A 50 -15.29 -2.25 -5.45
C ALA A 50 -15.01 -2.73 -6.89
N PHE A 51 -14.28 -3.84 -7.07
CA PHE A 51 -14.00 -4.44 -8.39
C PHE A 51 -15.19 -5.19 -9.00
N GLU A 52 -16.14 -5.65 -8.17
CA GLU A 52 -17.39 -6.25 -8.63
C GLU A 52 -18.31 -5.21 -9.29
N ASP A 53 -18.32 -3.98 -8.76
CA ASP A 53 -19.18 -2.91 -9.26
C ASP A 53 -18.55 -1.53 -9.00
N PHE A 54 -17.73 -1.07 -9.96
CA PHE A 54 -17.10 0.24 -9.90
C PHE A 54 -18.12 1.38 -9.79
N SER A 55 -19.34 1.22 -10.33
CA SER A 55 -20.37 2.27 -10.32
C SER A 55 -20.87 2.62 -8.91
N LYS A 56 -20.69 1.71 -7.95
CA LYS A 56 -21.07 1.90 -6.55
C LYS A 56 -19.96 2.51 -5.68
N THR A 57 -18.77 2.70 -6.25
CA THR A 57 -17.60 3.20 -5.51
C THR A 57 -17.14 4.52 -6.11
N THR A 58 -16.85 5.50 -5.25
CA THR A 58 -16.28 6.77 -5.73
C THR A 58 -14.78 6.60 -6.03
N PRO A 59 -14.20 7.38 -6.95
CA PRO A 59 -12.75 7.35 -7.23
C PRO A 59 -11.88 7.47 -5.98
N ARG A 60 -12.20 8.43 -5.10
CA ARG A 60 -11.49 8.65 -3.83
C ARG A 60 -11.60 7.46 -2.88
N GLN A 61 -12.78 6.83 -2.83
CA GLN A 61 -12.99 5.66 -1.99
C GLN A 61 -12.19 4.47 -2.50
N LEU A 62 -12.22 4.20 -3.81
CA LEU A 62 -11.47 3.13 -4.44
C LEU A 62 -9.95 3.29 -4.24
N GLN A 63 -9.44 4.51 -4.46
CA GLN A 63 -8.04 4.85 -4.21
C GLN A 63 -7.65 4.61 -2.75
N SER A 64 -8.47 5.10 -1.81
CA SER A 64 -8.23 4.91 -0.37
C SER A 64 -8.18 3.43 0.01
N THR A 65 -9.16 2.63 -0.45
CA THR A 65 -9.20 1.19 -0.15
C THR A 65 -8.00 0.44 -0.73
N MET A 66 -7.58 0.77 -1.96
CA MET A 66 -6.41 0.17 -2.60
C MET A 66 -5.11 0.55 -1.89
N SER A 67 -4.96 1.81 -1.48
CA SER A 67 -3.78 2.26 -0.73
C SER A 67 -3.67 1.55 0.62
N VAL A 68 -4.77 1.37 1.34
CA VAL A 68 -4.77 0.62 2.61
C VAL A 68 -4.40 -0.85 2.39
N LEU A 69 -4.94 -1.49 1.35
CA LEU A 69 -4.61 -2.87 1.02
C LEU A 69 -3.12 -3.05 0.70
N LEU A 70 -2.57 -2.20 -0.18
CA LEU A 70 -1.16 -2.25 -0.55
C LEU A 70 -0.23 -1.96 0.63
N LEU A 71 -0.59 -0.99 1.47
CA LEU A 71 0.15 -0.68 2.70
C LEU A 71 0.13 -1.85 3.68
N SER A 72 -1.02 -2.52 3.84
CA SER A 72 -1.15 -3.71 4.69
C SER A 72 -0.26 -4.84 4.17
N LEU A 73 -0.26 -5.10 2.86
CA LEU A 73 0.60 -6.11 2.22
C LEU A 73 2.09 -5.80 2.40
N SER A 74 2.51 -4.56 2.16
CA SER A 74 3.90 -4.14 2.35
C SER A 74 4.36 -4.31 3.79
N ARG A 75 3.54 -3.89 4.77
CA ARG A 75 3.87 -4.02 6.20
C ARG A 75 3.93 -5.46 6.65
N MET A 76 3.03 -6.32 6.17
CA MET A 76 3.09 -7.75 6.44
C MET A 76 4.38 -8.35 5.87
N ARG A 77 4.78 -7.99 4.65
CA ARG A 77 6.01 -8.49 4.02
C ARG A 77 7.26 -8.17 4.85
N GLU A 78 7.32 -7.00 5.48
CA GLU A 78 8.46 -6.60 6.32
C GLU A 78 8.67 -7.48 7.56
N VAL A 79 7.60 -8.11 8.07
CA VAL A 79 7.63 -8.89 9.32
C VAL A 79 7.26 -10.35 9.13
N ALA A 80 6.92 -10.76 7.91
CA ALA A 80 6.36 -12.08 7.60
C ALA A 80 7.38 -13.22 7.76
N PRO A 81 6.91 -14.41 8.15
CA PRO A 81 7.77 -15.58 8.17
C PRO A 81 8.06 -16.02 6.74
N ASP A 82 9.22 -16.66 6.55
CA ASP A 82 9.69 -17.12 5.24
C ASP A 82 8.64 -17.96 4.49
N SER A 83 7.82 -18.72 5.23
CA SER A 83 6.76 -19.60 4.71
C SER A 83 5.69 -18.90 3.87
N ILE A 84 5.44 -17.59 4.07
CA ILE A 84 4.43 -16.82 3.32
C ILE A 84 5.01 -15.61 2.58
N SER A 85 6.31 -15.33 2.73
CA SER A 85 7.00 -14.17 2.13
C SER A 85 6.74 -14.05 0.63
N ALA A 86 6.98 -15.13 -0.12
CA ALA A 86 6.75 -15.18 -1.56
C ALA A 86 5.26 -15.03 -1.94
N SER A 87 4.34 -15.47 -1.08
CA SER A 87 2.90 -15.35 -1.33
C SER A 87 2.42 -13.91 -1.09
N LEU A 88 2.97 -13.21 -0.09
CA LEU A 88 2.76 -11.77 0.09
C LEU A 88 3.31 -10.94 -1.07
N GLU A 89 4.53 -11.23 -1.53
CA GLU A 89 5.14 -10.53 -2.68
C GLU A 89 4.31 -10.69 -3.95
N ARG A 90 3.78 -11.88 -4.21
CA ARG A 90 2.89 -12.13 -5.37
C ARG A 90 1.57 -11.38 -5.24
N ALA A 91 0.95 -11.41 -4.06
CA ALA A 91 -0.30 -10.68 -3.82
C ALA A 91 -0.10 -9.17 -3.98
N GLU A 92 0.94 -8.60 -3.34
CA GLU A 92 1.30 -7.19 -3.45
C GLU A 92 1.51 -6.79 -4.90
N ARG A 93 2.32 -7.54 -5.66
CA ARG A 93 2.56 -7.27 -7.09
C ARG A 93 1.26 -7.27 -7.89
N ALA A 94 0.40 -8.27 -7.70
CA ALA A 94 -0.85 -8.37 -8.45
C ALA A 94 -1.79 -7.19 -8.16
N TYR A 95 -1.92 -6.77 -6.89
CA TYR A 95 -2.70 -5.59 -6.54
C TYR A 95 -2.03 -4.28 -6.98
N SER A 96 -0.70 -4.20 -7.01
CA SER A 96 0.03 -3.05 -7.55
C SER A 96 -0.24 -2.87 -9.05
N GLU A 97 -0.27 -3.95 -9.83
CA GLU A 97 -0.62 -3.89 -11.26
C GLU A 97 -2.03 -3.31 -11.49
N VAL A 98 -3.00 -3.70 -10.66
CA VAL A 98 -4.36 -3.12 -10.70
C VAL A 98 -4.36 -1.64 -10.30
N SER A 99 -3.62 -1.29 -9.24
CA SER A 99 -3.47 0.10 -8.81
C SER A 99 -2.88 0.98 -9.92
N ILE A 100 -1.86 0.49 -10.63
CA ILE A 100 -1.24 1.19 -11.76
C ILE A 100 -2.24 1.39 -12.91
N ALA A 101 -3.01 0.36 -13.25
CA ALA A 101 -4.03 0.48 -14.30
C ALA A 101 -5.13 1.48 -13.92
N LEU A 102 -5.57 1.49 -12.66
CA LEU A 102 -6.54 2.47 -12.15
C LEU A 102 -5.96 3.88 -12.12
N GLN A 103 -4.68 4.05 -11.78
CA GLN A 103 -4.01 5.35 -11.83
C GLN A 103 -3.94 5.91 -13.25
N ALA A 104 -3.71 5.07 -14.27
CA ALA A 104 -3.66 5.49 -15.66
C ALA A 104 -4.97 6.14 -16.16
N ILE A 105 -6.10 5.77 -15.54
CA ILE A 105 -7.42 6.37 -15.79
C ILE A 105 -7.83 7.38 -14.71
N SER A 106 -6.88 7.87 -13.91
CA SER A 106 -7.14 8.81 -12.79
C SER A 106 -8.19 8.31 -11.79
N TRP A 107 -8.25 6.99 -11.57
CA TRP A 107 -9.24 6.32 -10.72
C TRP A 107 -10.70 6.53 -11.16
N ASP A 108 -10.96 6.90 -12.42
CA ASP A 108 -12.30 7.16 -12.92
C ASP A 108 -13.15 5.88 -12.96
N THR A 109 -14.02 5.73 -11.96
CA THR A 109 -14.88 4.55 -11.80
C THR A 109 -15.98 4.46 -12.85
N SER A 110 -16.25 5.52 -13.61
CA SER A 110 -17.24 5.50 -14.68
C SER A 110 -16.74 4.78 -15.95
N ILE A 111 -15.42 4.74 -16.15
CA ILE A 111 -14.79 4.08 -17.30
C ILE A 111 -13.98 2.83 -16.93
N ALA A 112 -13.65 2.62 -15.65
CA ALA A 112 -12.83 1.51 -15.15
C ALA A 112 -13.24 0.12 -15.64
N ASP A 113 -14.54 -0.19 -15.72
CA ASP A 113 -14.99 -1.53 -16.16
C ASP A 113 -14.83 -1.76 -17.68
N SER A 114 -14.76 -0.68 -18.45
CA SER A 114 -14.60 -0.70 -19.91
C SER A 114 -13.16 -0.44 -20.36
N ASP A 115 -12.30 0.00 -19.46
CA ASP A 115 -10.89 0.26 -19.76
C ASP A 115 -10.13 -1.06 -19.96
N PRO A 116 -9.44 -1.25 -21.09
CA PRO A 116 -8.77 -2.51 -21.39
C PRO A 116 -7.57 -2.80 -20.46
N LEU A 117 -6.88 -1.78 -19.93
CA LEU A 117 -5.75 -1.96 -19.02
C LEU A 117 -6.25 -2.39 -17.63
N VAL A 118 -7.32 -1.76 -17.14
CA VAL A 118 -7.96 -2.16 -15.88
C VAL A 118 -8.49 -3.59 -16.00
N ALA A 119 -9.24 -3.90 -17.06
CA ALA A 119 -9.75 -5.25 -17.29
C ALA A 119 -8.63 -6.31 -17.36
N GLN A 120 -7.49 -6.00 -18.00
CA GLN A 120 -6.35 -6.91 -18.06
C GLN A 120 -5.66 -7.07 -16.69
N SER A 121 -5.45 -5.99 -15.95
CA SER A 121 -4.84 -6.06 -14.61
C SER A 121 -5.70 -6.87 -13.63
N LEU A 122 -7.03 -6.75 -13.70
CA LEU A 122 -7.94 -7.54 -12.88
C LEU A 122 -7.85 -9.05 -13.21
N GLN A 123 -7.50 -9.41 -14.45
CA GLN A 123 -7.24 -10.82 -14.81
C GLN A 123 -6.00 -11.40 -14.12
N VAL A 124 -5.04 -10.56 -13.71
CA VAL A 124 -3.84 -11.00 -12.97
C VAL A 124 -4.22 -11.55 -11.61
N LEU A 125 -5.24 -10.96 -10.97
CA LEU A 125 -5.81 -11.45 -9.70
C LEU A 125 -6.43 -12.85 -9.84
N ALA A 126 -6.92 -13.19 -11.04
CA ALA A 126 -7.54 -14.48 -11.34
C ALA A 126 -6.55 -15.55 -11.85
N ARG A 127 -5.25 -15.24 -11.94
CA ARG A 127 -4.23 -16.23 -12.34
C ARG A 127 -4.03 -17.27 -11.26
N SER A 128 -3.71 -18.50 -11.67
CA SER A 128 -3.48 -19.62 -10.75
C SER A 128 -2.42 -19.32 -9.70
N GLU A 129 -1.35 -18.62 -10.07
CA GLU A 129 -0.26 -18.21 -9.16
C GLU A 129 -0.72 -17.23 -8.09
N THR A 130 -1.62 -16.30 -8.42
CA THR A 130 -2.19 -15.33 -7.47
C THR A 130 -3.23 -16.01 -6.57
N ILE A 131 -4.03 -16.92 -7.13
CA ILE A 131 -5.00 -17.72 -6.37
C ILE A 131 -4.29 -18.64 -5.36
N GLU A 132 -3.19 -19.27 -5.77
CA GLU A 132 -2.34 -20.10 -4.90
C GLU A 132 -1.74 -19.25 -3.78
N ALA A 133 -1.11 -18.12 -4.12
CA ALA A 133 -0.56 -17.20 -3.12
C ALA A 133 -1.61 -16.73 -2.11
N MET A 134 -2.80 -16.34 -2.56
CA MET A 134 -3.90 -15.94 -1.68
C MET A 134 -4.45 -17.11 -0.85
N THR A 135 -4.39 -18.33 -1.37
CA THR A 135 -4.76 -19.55 -0.64
C THR A 135 -3.76 -19.84 0.48
N ASP A 136 -2.46 -19.73 0.21
CA ASP A 136 -1.41 -19.89 1.23
C ASP A 136 -1.57 -18.90 2.37
N LEU A 137 -1.86 -17.62 2.05
CA LEU A 137 -2.12 -16.59 3.05
C LEU A 137 -3.30 -16.98 3.93
N ARG A 138 -4.41 -17.41 3.32
CA ARG A 138 -5.60 -17.86 4.07
C ARG A 138 -5.29 -19.07 4.96
N GLU A 139 -4.55 -20.05 4.47
CA GLU A 139 -4.15 -21.22 5.25
C GLU A 139 -3.24 -20.83 6.43
N PHE A 140 -2.31 -19.90 6.22
CA PHE A 140 -1.48 -19.34 7.29
C PHE A 140 -2.33 -18.62 8.34
N PHE A 141 -3.23 -17.71 7.94
CA PHE A 141 -4.08 -17.00 8.91
C PHE A 141 -5.02 -17.95 9.67
N ALA A 142 -5.55 -18.98 9.01
CA ALA A 142 -6.38 -19.99 9.67
C ALA A 142 -5.57 -20.85 10.66
N SER A 143 -4.37 -21.30 10.26
CA SER A 143 -3.55 -22.21 11.07
C SER A 143 -2.78 -21.50 12.18
N SER A 144 -2.07 -20.42 11.85
CA SER A 144 -1.19 -19.67 12.75
C SER A 144 -1.93 -18.59 13.52
N CYS A 145 -2.84 -17.85 12.88
CA CYS A 145 -3.54 -16.72 13.48
C CYS A 145 -4.94 -17.05 14.01
N LYS A 146 -5.41 -18.29 13.81
CA LYS A 146 -6.78 -18.75 14.17
C LYS A 146 -7.87 -17.82 13.64
N THR A 147 -7.61 -17.19 12.50
CA THR A 147 -8.49 -16.22 11.86
C THR A 147 -8.82 -16.73 10.46
N GLU A 148 -10.11 -16.84 10.14
CA GLU A 148 -10.55 -17.20 8.79
C GLU A 148 -10.63 -15.94 7.92
N LEU A 149 -9.74 -15.84 6.94
CA LEU A 149 -9.89 -14.88 5.85
C LEU A 149 -10.98 -15.38 4.90
N LYS A 150 -12.00 -14.55 4.67
CA LYS A 150 -13.15 -14.89 3.83
C LYS A 150 -12.92 -14.47 2.38
N ALA A 151 -12.07 -13.48 2.15
CA ALA A 151 -11.79 -13.00 0.81
C ALA A 151 -10.88 -13.95 0.02
N LEU A 152 -11.35 -14.34 -1.16
CA LEU A 152 -10.50 -14.77 -2.27
C LEU A 152 -10.56 -13.66 -3.32
N PRO A 153 -9.52 -13.49 -4.16
CA PRO A 153 -9.62 -12.60 -5.31
C PRO A 153 -10.66 -13.16 -6.28
N THR A 154 -11.92 -12.76 -6.16
CA THR A 154 -13.01 -13.24 -7.01
C THR A 154 -13.50 -12.11 -7.90
N ARG A 155 -12.86 -11.95 -9.05
CA ARG A 155 -13.63 -11.70 -10.27
C ARG A 155 -13.50 -12.95 -11.12
N GLU A 156 -14.52 -13.82 -11.05
CA GLU A 156 -14.66 -14.90 -12.01
C GLU A 156 -14.90 -14.24 -13.37
N VAL A 157 -13.89 -14.24 -14.24
CA VAL A 157 -13.99 -13.58 -15.55
C VAL A 157 -14.95 -14.40 -16.40
N ALA A 158 -16.20 -13.95 -16.49
CA ALA A 158 -17.19 -14.53 -17.39
C ALA A 158 -16.63 -14.51 -18.83
N GLY A 159 -16.24 -15.67 -19.34
CA GLY A 159 -15.84 -15.86 -20.75
C GLY A 159 -14.34 -15.89 -21.07
N ALA A 160 -13.43 -15.97 -20.09
CA ALA A 160 -12.00 -16.12 -20.37
C ALA A 160 -11.65 -17.55 -20.87
N THR A 161 -11.78 -17.81 -22.17
CA THR A 161 -11.30 -19.05 -22.83
C THR A 161 -9.86 -18.95 -23.32
N THR A 162 -9.22 -17.80 -23.15
CA THR A 162 -7.85 -17.55 -23.58
C THR A 162 -7.06 -16.95 -22.42
N LEU A 163 -5.89 -17.53 -22.15
CA LEU A 163 -4.88 -16.94 -21.27
C LEU A 163 -4.62 -15.50 -21.72
N PRO A 164 -4.51 -14.53 -20.79
CA PRO A 164 -4.04 -13.19 -21.13
C PRO A 164 -2.68 -13.32 -21.80
N THR A 165 -2.44 -12.56 -22.87
CA THR A 165 -1.12 -12.47 -23.48
C THR A 165 -0.10 -12.13 -22.39
N PRO A 166 1.05 -12.83 -22.32
CA PRO A 166 2.12 -12.43 -21.43
C PRO A 166 2.42 -10.96 -21.67
N ILE A 167 2.56 -10.21 -20.58
CA ILE A 167 3.04 -8.84 -20.64
C ILE A 167 4.40 -8.91 -21.34
N GLY A 168 4.45 -8.51 -22.62
CA GLY A 168 5.68 -8.47 -23.39
C GLY A 168 6.54 -7.38 -22.81
N ASN A 169 7.79 -7.71 -22.44
CA ASN A 169 8.84 -6.81 -21.92
C ASN A 169 8.37 -5.37 -21.81
N ILE A 170 7.75 -5.03 -20.68
CA ILE A 170 7.62 -3.62 -20.31
C ILE A 170 9.05 -3.14 -20.22
N ASP A 171 9.45 -2.28 -21.14
CA ASP A 171 10.71 -1.56 -21.00
C ASP A 171 10.64 -0.88 -19.64
N PRO A 172 11.56 -1.12 -18.70
CA PRO A 172 11.55 -0.44 -17.41
C PRO A 172 11.59 1.09 -17.54
N ASN A 173 11.94 1.61 -18.73
CA ASN A 173 11.89 3.03 -19.07
C ASN A 173 10.65 3.45 -19.89
N SER A 174 9.73 2.53 -20.24
CA SER A 174 8.43 2.85 -20.84
C SER A 174 7.40 3.33 -19.82
N PHE A 175 7.68 3.13 -18.53
CA PHE A 175 7.19 4.01 -17.49
C PHE A 175 7.95 5.34 -17.64
N THR A 176 7.49 6.22 -18.51
CA THR A 176 7.69 7.64 -18.20
C THR A 176 7.10 7.84 -16.83
N GLU A 177 7.84 8.46 -15.92
CA GLU A 177 7.34 8.93 -14.63
C GLU A 177 6.17 9.91 -14.87
N SER A 178 4.99 9.37 -15.16
CA SER A 178 3.76 10.11 -15.44
C SER A 178 2.68 9.76 -14.42
N SER A 179 3.09 9.24 -13.26
CA SER A 179 2.29 9.24 -12.02
C SER A 179 3.05 9.89 -10.87
N SER A 180 4.06 10.72 -11.15
CA SER A 180 4.71 11.57 -10.16
C SER A 180 3.74 12.62 -9.60
N ASP A 181 2.55 12.80 -10.18
CA ASP A 181 1.62 13.88 -9.80
C ASP A 181 0.99 13.76 -8.40
N PHE A 182 1.26 12.71 -7.62
CA PHE A 182 0.78 12.62 -6.22
C PHE A 182 1.91 12.58 -5.17
N ASP A 183 3.12 12.16 -5.56
CA ASP A 183 4.34 12.22 -4.73
C ASP A 183 5.34 13.27 -5.25
N THR A 184 4.86 14.21 -6.08
CA THR A 184 5.63 15.40 -6.43
C THR A 184 5.56 16.41 -5.31
N GLU A 185 6.65 17.17 -5.17
CA GLU A 185 6.70 18.35 -4.32
C GLU A 185 5.49 19.28 -4.56
N GLU A 186 5.02 19.39 -5.80
CA GLU A 186 3.85 20.18 -6.19
C GLU A 186 2.55 19.74 -5.50
N SER A 187 2.26 18.43 -5.44
CA SER A 187 1.05 17.92 -4.79
C SER A 187 1.12 18.01 -3.27
N ALA A 188 2.30 17.87 -2.68
CA ALA A 188 2.52 18.13 -1.27
C ALA A 188 2.30 19.62 -0.93
N LEU A 189 2.81 20.53 -1.76
CA LEU A 189 2.61 21.97 -1.61
C LEU A 189 1.14 22.36 -1.78
N ARG A 190 0.45 21.79 -2.77
CA ARG A 190 -0.99 22.03 -2.98
C ARG A 190 -1.83 21.55 -1.78
N ALA A 191 -1.54 20.36 -1.25
CA ALA A 191 -2.21 19.85 -0.05
C ALA A 191 -1.94 20.72 1.18
N TYR A 192 -0.70 21.21 1.34
CA TYR A 192 -0.34 22.12 2.42
C TYR A 192 -1.03 23.48 2.29
N GLY A 193 -1.12 24.04 1.08
CA GLY A 193 -1.87 25.28 0.83
C GLY A 193 -3.35 25.17 1.18
N TYR A 194 -4.00 24.05 0.83
CA TYR A 194 -5.38 23.79 1.23
C TYR A 194 -5.57 23.70 2.75
N TYR A 195 -4.67 23.00 3.43
CA TYR A 195 -4.72 22.85 4.88
C TYR A 195 -4.63 24.21 5.58
N VAL A 196 -3.71 25.08 5.14
CA VAL A 196 -3.47 26.39 5.75
C VAL A 196 -4.61 27.37 5.47
N ALA A 197 -5.19 27.35 4.26
CA ALA A 197 -6.35 28.17 3.94
C ALA A 197 -7.60 27.79 4.76
N ASP A 198 -7.80 26.49 5.04
CA ASP A 198 -8.88 26.02 5.89
C ASP A 198 -8.75 26.51 7.35
N GLN A 199 -7.53 26.61 7.88
CA GLN A 199 -7.29 27.13 9.23
C GLN A 199 -7.74 28.59 9.40
N VAL A 200 -7.63 29.39 8.34
CA VAL A 200 -8.06 30.80 8.36
C VAL A 200 -9.47 31.00 7.78
N GLY A 201 -10.12 29.93 7.34
CA GLY A 201 -11.48 29.94 6.79
C GLY A 201 -11.60 30.51 5.37
N GLU A 202 -10.49 30.58 4.62
CA GLU A 202 -10.46 31.07 3.25
C GLU A 202 -10.67 29.93 2.24
N LYS A 203 -11.50 30.18 1.22
CA LYS A 203 -11.73 29.22 0.13
C LYS A 203 -10.87 29.59 -1.07
N ILE A 204 -9.93 28.72 -1.38
CA ILE A 204 -8.98 28.91 -2.48
C ILE A 204 -9.18 27.85 -3.58
N SER A 205 -8.79 28.17 -4.81
CA SER A 205 -8.77 27.24 -5.95
C SER A 205 -7.51 26.35 -5.94
N ASP A 206 -7.48 25.34 -6.81
CA ASP A 206 -6.33 24.42 -6.94
C ASP A 206 -5.01 25.15 -7.28
N ASP A 207 -5.08 26.15 -8.17
CA ASP A 207 -3.93 26.98 -8.56
C ASP A 207 -3.47 27.89 -7.41
N GLN A 208 -4.43 28.42 -6.65
CA GLN A 208 -4.16 29.25 -5.46
C GLN A 208 -3.55 28.41 -4.34
N ALA A 209 -4.01 27.17 -4.15
CA ALA A 209 -3.46 26.24 -3.17
C ALA A 209 -1.99 25.89 -3.46
N LEU A 210 -1.64 25.69 -4.73
CA LEU A 210 -0.25 25.50 -5.10
C LEU A 210 0.60 26.77 -4.86
N CYS A 211 0.07 27.95 -5.20
CA CYS A 211 0.75 29.23 -4.95
C CYS A 211 1.02 29.43 -3.44
N VAL A 212 0.00 29.23 -2.60
CA VAL A 212 0.10 29.40 -1.14
C VAL A 212 1.10 28.41 -0.56
N GLY A 213 1.03 27.13 -0.94
CA GLY A 213 1.99 26.12 -0.49
C GLY A 213 3.43 26.47 -0.85
N THR A 214 3.65 26.93 -2.08
CA THR A 214 4.98 27.36 -2.58
C THR A 214 5.48 28.60 -1.85
N ALA A 215 4.62 29.60 -1.65
CA ALA A 215 4.96 30.83 -0.94
C ALA A 215 5.37 30.55 0.51
N LEU A 216 4.65 29.66 1.20
CA LEU A 216 4.96 29.28 2.58
C LEU A 216 6.29 28.52 2.68
N LEU A 217 6.58 27.63 1.72
CA LEU A 217 7.86 26.91 1.67
C LEU A 217 9.04 27.87 1.49
N VAL A 218 8.99 28.73 0.46
CA VAL A 218 10.04 29.72 0.19
C VAL A 218 10.21 30.68 1.35
N ALA A 219 9.11 31.10 1.97
CA ALA A 219 9.15 32.03 3.07
C ALA A 219 9.71 31.36 4.35
N ALA A 220 9.42 30.08 4.60
CA ALA A 220 10.00 29.31 5.71
C ALA A 220 11.52 29.12 5.58
N GLU A 221 12.06 29.04 4.36
CA GLU A 221 13.50 29.02 4.11
C GLU A 221 14.18 30.37 4.41
N SER A 222 13.43 31.47 4.26
CA SER A 222 13.96 32.83 4.45
C SER A 222 13.80 33.36 5.87
N THR A 223 12.72 32.99 6.57
CA THR A 223 12.34 33.52 7.87
C THR A 223 11.51 32.48 8.63
N THR A 224 11.93 32.11 9.85
CA THR A 224 11.12 31.23 10.71
C THR A 224 10.32 32.07 11.69
N PRO A 225 8.97 32.00 11.69
CA PRO A 225 8.14 32.68 12.69
C PRO A 225 8.51 32.20 14.09
N VAL A 226 8.74 33.13 15.02
CA VAL A 226 9.24 32.80 16.37
C VAL A 226 8.11 32.74 17.40
N ASN A 227 6.89 33.13 17.03
CA ASN A 227 5.68 33.04 17.84
C ASN A 227 4.41 32.96 16.98
N ASP A 228 3.30 32.58 17.61
CA ASP A 228 2.01 32.34 16.95
C ASP A 228 1.48 33.59 16.22
N ALA A 229 1.63 34.79 16.78
CA ALA A 229 1.18 36.02 16.13
C ALA A 229 1.98 36.34 14.85
N GLN A 230 3.26 36.00 14.82
CA GLN A 230 4.10 36.10 13.62
C GLN A 230 3.77 35.00 12.61
N TYR A 231 3.40 33.81 13.08
CA TYR A 231 2.95 32.71 12.22
C TYR A 231 1.61 33.03 11.54
N ASP A 232 0.64 33.57 12.29
CA ASP A 232 -0.67 33.95 11.75
C ASP A 232 -0.54 35.08 10.72
N ALA A 233 0.26 36.11 11.03
CA ALA A 233 0.52 37.19 10.08
C ALA A 233 1.22 36.69 8.81
N PHE A 234 2.15 35.75 8.96
CA PHE A 234 2.87 35.11 7.87
C PHE A 234 1.95 34.27 6.96
N VAL A 235 1.03 33.50 7.55
CA VAL A 235 0.03 32.73 6.82
C VAL A 235 -0.92 33.65 6.04
N ILE A 236 -1.40 34.71 6.68
CA ILE A 236 -2.32 35.67 6.07
C ILE A 236 -1.66 36.39 4.88
N ASP A 237 -0.39 36.79 5.03
CA ASP A 237 0.36 37.46 3.96
C ASP A 237 0.61 36.54 2.76
N ALA A 238 0.95 35.26 3.01
CA ALA A 238 1.12 34.26 1.97
C ALA A 238 -0.18 34.01 1.19
N ILE A 239 -1.32 33.92 1.88
CA ILE A 239 -2.64 33.77 1.24
C ILE A 239 -2.99 35.02 0.43
N ALA A 240 -2.82 36.22 1.00
CA ALA A 240 -3.11 37.48 0.31
C ALA A 240 -2.29 37.62 -0.98
N SER A 241 -1.03 37.21 -0.97
CA SER A 241 -0.15 37.28 -2.16
C SER A 241 -0.56 36.38 -3.32
N CYS A 242 -1.44 35.39 -3.07
CA CYS A 242 -1.86 34.38 -4.03
C CYS A 242 -3.34 34.48 -4.43
N VAL A 243 -4.12 35.34 -3.76
CA VAL A 243 -5.58 35.47 -3.95
C VAL A 243 -5.98 36.78 -4.66
N ASP A 244 -5.06 37.74 -4.79
CA ASP A 244 -5.24 38.99 -5.56
C ASP A 244 -5.23 38.82 -7.09
#